data_AF-A0A4Q7EBU4-F1
#
_entry.id   AF-A0A4Q7EBU4-F1
#
_cell.length_a   1.000
_cell.length_b   1.000
_cell.length_c   1.000
_cell.angle_alpha   90.00
_cell.angle_beta   90.00
_cell.angle_gamma   90.00
#
_symmetry.space_group_name_H-M   'P 1'
#
loop_
_entity.id
_entity.type
_entity.pdbx_description
1 polymer ?
#
loop_
_entity_poly.entity_id
_entity_poly.type
_entity_poly.pdbx_seq_one_letter_code
_entity_poly.pdbx_strand_id
1 'polypeptide(L)'
;MTVTLDAGVLYQFEFSPSAERALCPRKLGCGRALRDDPNDLNGNEQIDFGEPVSASVSYSLAAKPVAGQNQLYFSSYARLLSESKLDSTVLSLTNTPIYHLSHSRINQSLLAEYAAKAFTYADIMRQLNIQGNQADEILPLSDAFELAYQQSDYTLWQSYINEVNQYFMETLLDEKDSLLFSSVVDQVLLIANEAMQLQDMVALEDSGTVFNNDLLNHFRDSLGVVRLQEEKYRDELDVKLKEIESVVSDGVVQNSFLALSEAVYDVVNNVSPARNSEPGNYQVGELDIVYTTDSSFSWRVTGSNREFEVSMDVTSSEWRKSPTLGDRISASGVVSVRKGDVSLEADLSDIFLLFDGSVDEDNLQSATGTSRFAGKVTLQTADSITKADMRLRLNRVLSPRNSVESIIANLRIRGDFETVNQVTPVTLYAAEQSPFEFDTMLDLVFGLHVDFDLKGGPDFQLQLAADPDNFTNLNSAEIAYLLGGKVMQLDVRRSGDNNSIVAQGKDGYWLDVKQKGRNFTGGYYYGDQLIGDVKTVRGIPGVLFPDGSFESLF
;
A
#
# COMPACT_ATOMS: atom_id res chain seq x y z
N MET A 1 -30.90 15.59 1.56
CA MET A 1 -31.23 15.78 2.98
C MET A 1 -30.09 16.57 3.58
N THR A 2 -30.36 17.65 4.31
CA THR A 2 -29.33 18.48 4.94
C THR A 2 -29.46 18.28 6.44
N VAL A 3 -28.39 17.84 7.10
CA VAL A 3 -28.34 17.62 8.55
C VAL A 3 -27.37 18.65 9.13
N THR A 4 -27.79 19.35 10.18
CA THR A 4 -26.92 20.27 10.93
C THR A 4 -26.29 19.51 12.08
N LEU A 5 -24.96 19.54 12.17
CA LEU A 5 -24.17 18.89 13.21
C LEU A 5 -23.33 19.94 13.93
N ASP A 6 -23.13 19.75 15.23
CA ASP A 6 -22.27 20.61 16.03
C ASP A 6 -20.80 20.23 15.78
N ALA A 7 -19.95 21.21 15.56
CA ALA A 7 -18.54 20.94 15.30
C ALA A 7 -17.83 20.42 16.57
N GLY A 8 -16.90 19.47 16.39
CA GLY A 8 -16.06 18.93 17.45
C GLY A 8 -16.72 17.85 18.32
N VAL A 9 -17.98 17.51 18.04
CA VAL A 9 -18.69 16.40 18.71
C VAL A 9 -18.49 15.12 17.89
N LEU A 10 -18.23 13.99 18.55
CA LEU A 10 -18.17 12.70 17.86
C LEU A 10 -19.57 12.24 17.41
N TYR A 11 -19.74 12.02 16.10
CA TYR A 11 -20.96 11.42 15.54
C TYR A 11 -20.66 10.06 14.90
N GLN A 12 -21.63 9.16 15.03
CA GLN A 12 -21.67 7.91 14.27
C GLN A 12 -22.60 8.10 13.06
N PHE A 13 -22.06 7.83 11.88
CA PHE A 13 -22.79 7.85 10.63
C PHE A 13 -23.01 6.41 10.19
N GLU A 14 -24.25 6.09 9.84
CA GLU A 14 -24.62 4.76 9.37
C GLU A 14 -25.25 4.87 7.99
N PHE A 15 -24.85 3.95 7.11
CA PHE A 15 -25.44 3.80 5.79
C PHE A 15 -25.81 2.34 5.57
N SER A 16 -27.11 2.10 5.50
CA SER A 16 -27.68 0.80 5.14
C SER A 16 -28.18 0.86 3.70
N PRO A 17 -27.56 0.16 2.74
CA PRO A 17 -28.04 0.13 1.38
C PRO A 17 -29.45 -0.49 1.33
N SER A 18 -30.31 0.02 0.43
CA SER A 18 -31.71 -0.44 0.30
C SER A 18 -31.86 -1.85 -0.29
N ALA A 19 -30.79 -2.39 -0.86
CA ALA A 19 -30.74 -3.75 -1.38
C ALA A 19 -29.86 -4.61 -0.46
N GLU A 20 -30.37 -5.76 -0.04
CA GLU A 20 -29.62 -6.75 0.76
C GLU A 20 -28.55 -7.51 -0.06
N ARG A 21 -28.35 -7.13 -1.33
CA ARG A 21 -27.40 -7.77 -2.24
C ARG A 21 -26.37 -6.77 -2.75
N ALA A 22 -25.10 -7.10 -2.56
CA ALA A 22 -24.01 -6.42 -3.25
C ALA A 22 -23.96 -6.82 -4.74
N LEU A 23 -23.22 -6.05 -5.53
CA LEU A 23 -22.89 -6.38 -6.91
C LEU A 23 -21.44 -6.85 -6.97
N CYS A 24 -21.13 -7.74 -7.91
CA CYS A 24 -19.79 -8.21 -8.16
C CYS A 24 -18.87 -7.01 -8.49
N PRO A 25 -17.85 -6.74 -7.66
CA PRO A 25 -16.99 -5.58 -7.87
C PRO A 25 -15.78 -5.90 -8.75
N ARG A 26 -15.54 -7.18 -9.06
CA ARG A 26 -14.39 -7.66 -9.84
C ARG A 26 -14.66 -7.56 -11.34
N LYS A 27 -13.79 -6.85 -12.07
CA LYS A 27 -13.98 -6.58 -13.50
C LYS A 27 -13.96 -7.83 -14.36
N LEU A 28 -13.16 -8.81 -13.96
CA LEU A 28 -13.07 -10.13 -14.60
C LEU A 28 -14.16 -11.10 -14.14
N GLY A 29 -15.12 -10.65 -13.35
CA GLY A 29 -16.15 -11.48 -12.73
C GLY A 29 -15.73 -12.04 -11.36
N CYS A 30 -16.73 -12.40 -10.57
CA CYS A 30 -16.59 -12.86 -9.20
C CYS A 30 -16.53 -14.39 -9.06
N GLY A 31 -16.42 -15.09 -10.18
CA GLY A 31 -16.30 -16.54 -10.22
C GLY A 31 -17.52 -17.20 -10.83
N ARG A 32 -17.63 -18.51 -10.61
CA ARG A 32 -18.66 -19.34 -11.26
C ARG A 32 -20.01 -19.16 -10.58
N ALA A 33 -21.04 -18.99 -11.39
CA ALA A 33 -22.42 -19.08 -10.93
C ALA A 33 -22.77 -20.54 -10.58
N LEU A 34 -23.72 -20.73 -9.65
CA LEU A 34 -24.34 -22.04 -9.49
C LEU A 34 -25.13 -22.40 -10.76
N ARG A 35 -25.39 -23.69 -10.98
CA ARG A 35 -26.26 -24.10 -12.09
C ARG A 35 -27.66 -23.51 -11.88
N ASP A 36 -28.17 -22.81 -12.90
CA ASP A 36 -29.44 -22.08 -12.86
C ASP A 36 -29.46 -20.97 -11.78
N ASP A 37 -28.30 -20.35 -11.48
CA ASP A 37 -28.20 -19.23 -10.55
C ASP A 37 -29.00 -18.03 -11.08
N PRO A 38 -29.99 -17.51 -10.32
CA PRO A 38 -30.76 -16.34 -10.75
C PRO A 38 -29.93 -15.05 -10.81
N ASN A 39 -28.71 -15.04 -10.27
CA ASN A 39 -27.82 -13.89 -10.31
C ASN A 39 -26.89 -13.89 -11.53
N ASP A 40 -26.77 -15.00 -12.26
CA ASP A 40 -26.16 -15.04 -13.59
C ASP A 40 -27.20 -14.50 -14.60
N LEU A 41 -27.09 -13.20 -14.91
CA LEU A 41 -28.12 -12.50 -15.67
C LEU A 41 -28.04 -12.81 -17.18
N ASN A 42 -26.92 -13.32 -17.65
CA ASN A 42 -26.69 -13.61 -19.06
C ASN A 42 -26.59 -15.10 -19.40
N GLY A 43 -26.59 -15.98 -18.39
CA GLY A 43 -26.60 -17.43 -18.51
C GLY A 43 -25.26 -18.01 -18.98
N ASN A 44 -24.14 -17.33 -18.74
CA ASN A 44 -22.80 -17.77 -19.15
C ASN A 44 -22.11 -18.68 -18.12
N GLU A 45 -22.82 -19.07 -17.05
CA GLU A 45 -22.32 -19.82 -15.89
C GLU A 45 -21.24 -19.09 -15.08
N GLN A 46 -21.16 -17.76 -15.18
CA GLN A 46 -20.26 -16.89 -14.42
C GLN A 46 -21.05 -15.77 -13.76
N ILE A 47 -20.51 -15.22 -12.67
CA ILE A 47 -21.03 -14.00 -12.07
C ILE A 47 -20.16 -12.86 -12.57
N ASP A 48 -20.66 -12.12 -13.54
CA ASP A 48 -19.93 -11.04 -14.20
C ASP A 48 -19.90 -9.76 -13.36
N PHE A 49 -19.01 -8.84 -13.75
CA PHE A 49 -18.96 -7.51 -13.15
C PHE A 49 -20.33 -6.83 -13.15
N GLY A 50 -20.75 -6.35 -11.98
CA GLY A 50 -22.05 -5.69 -11.81
C GLY A 50 -23.24 -6.63 -11.66
N GLU A 51 -23.07 -7.95 -11.74
CA GLU A 51 -24.12 -8.91 -11.42
C GLU A 51 -24.29 -9.10 -9.90
N PRO A 52 -25.48 -9.47 -9.41
CA PRO A 52 -25.71 -9.62 -7.98
C PRO A 52 -24.85 -10.72 -7.36
N VAL A 53 -24.40 -10.53 -6.13
CA VAL A 53 -23.64 -11.51 -5.36
C VAL A 53 -24.25 -11.73 -3.97
N SER A 54 -24.04 -12.92 -3.42
CA SER A 54 -24.44 -13.26 -2.04
C SER A 54 -23.45 -12.67 -1.03
N ALA A 55 -23.38 -11.35 -0.95
CA ALA A 55 -22.60 -10.61 0.03
C ALA A 55 -23.46 -9.48 0.61
N SER A 56 -23.31 -9.26 1.92
CA SER A 56 -23.99 -8.19 2.64
C SER A 56 -22.95 -7.20 3.15
N VAL A 57 -23.10 -5.94 2.76
CA VAL A 57 -22.23 -4.86 3.22
C VAL A 57 -23.10 -3.81 3.90
N SER A 58 -22.69 -3.44 5.10
CA SER A 58 -23.34 -2.40 5.88
C SER A 58 -22.26 -1.51 6.44
N TYR A 59 -22.47 -0.20 6.35
CA TYR A 59 -21.40 0.75 6.60
C TYR A 59 -21.70 1.60 7.82
N SER A 60 -20.68 1.78 8.64
CA SER A 60 -20.68 2.76 9.72
C SER A 60 -19.31 3.42 9.77
N LEU A 61 -19.26 4.65 10.25
CA LEU A 61 -18.02 5.32 10.63
C LEU A 61 -18.29 6.30 11.76
N ALA A 62 -17.29 6.53 12.59
CA ALA A 62 -17.33 7.55 13.62
C ALA A 62 -16.40 8.70 13.20
N ALA A 63 -16.92 9.93 13.21
CA ALA A 63 -16.16 11.10 12.79
C ALA A 63 -16.54 12.34 13.61
N LYS A 64 -15.56 13.23 13.79
CA LYS A 64 -15.75 14.53 14.43
C LYS A 64 -15.86 15.63 13.36
N PRO A 65 -17.06 15.99 12.89
CA PRO A 65 -17.21 17.03 11.90
C PRO A 65 -16.61 18.34 12.40
N VAL A 66 -15.94 19.05 11.50
CA VAL A 66 -15.39 20.39 11.74
C VAL A 66 -16.21 21.46 11.03
N ALA A 67 -15.95 22.73 11.31
CA ALA A 67 -16.56 23.82 10.56
C ALA A 67 -16.15 23.76 9.07
N GLY A 68 -17.12 23.82 8.15
CA GLY A 68 -16.84 23.77 6.71
C GLY A 68 -17.21 22.44 6.06
N GLN A 69 -16.52 22.10 4.96
CA GLN A 69 -16.81 20.89 4.21
C GLN A 69 -16.12 19.67 4.82
N ASN A 70 -16.91 18.68 5.25
CA ASN A 70 -16.42 17.37 5.67
C ASN A 70 -16.77 16.36 4.58
N GLN A 71 -15.83 15.49 4.23
CA GLN A 71 -16.07 14.35 3.34
C GLN A 71 -15.88 13.06 4.11
N LEU A 72 -16.86 12.15 4.00
CA LEU A 72 -16.89 10.88 4.71
C LEU A 72 -16.99 9.74 3.68
N TYR A 73 -16.02 8.83 3.72
CA TYR A 73 -15.91 7.70 2.80
C TYR A 73 -16.22 6.40 3.54
N PHE A 74 -17.41 5.86 3.31
CA PHE A 74 -17.84 4.61 3.93
C PHE A 74 -17.05 3.41 3.39
N SER A 75 -16.63 2.52 4.28
CA SER A 75 -15.98 1.26 3.94
C SER A 75 -16.14 0.23 5.06
N SER A 76 -15.91 -1.04 4.74
CA SER A 76 -15.92 -2.12 5.73
C SER A 76 -14.83 -1.91 6.80
N TYR A 77 -13.66 -1.38 6.43
CA TYR A 77 -12.60 -1.03 7.39
C TYR A 77 -13.01 0.10 8.34
N ALA A 78 -13.62 1.17 7.83
CA ALA A 78 -14.12 2.27 8.68
C ALA A 78 -15.18 1.79 9.68
N ARG A 79 -16.00 0.81 9.28
CA ARG A 79 -16.93 0.14 10.18
C ARG A 79 -16.22 -0.61 11.31
N LEU A 80 -15.23 -1.44 10.99
CA LEU A 80 -14.46 -2.19 12.00
C LEU A 80 -13.89 -1.26 13.07
N LEU A 81 -13.30 -0.14 12.64
CA LEU A 81 -12.75 0.87 13.53
C LEU A 81 -13.84 1.56 14.36
N SER A 82 -14.97 1.92 13.75
CA SER A 82 -16.09 2.56 14.45
C SER A 82 -16.73 1.65 15.50
N GLU A 83 -16.97 0.37 15.18
CA GLU A 83 -17.54 -0.61 16.10
C GLU A 83 -16.59 -0.90 17.27
N SER A 84 -15.29 -0.92 16.98
CA SER A 84 -14.23 -1.09 17.98
C SER A 84 -13.85 0.20 18.73
N LYS A 85 -14.37 1.36 18.29
CA LYS A 85 -14.03 2.70 18.79
C LYS A 85 -12.53 2.99 18.74
N LEU A 86 -11.88 2.65 17.64
CA LEU A 86 -10.43 2.80 17.43
C LEU A 86 -10.12 4.00 16.53
N ASP A 87 -9.02 4.68 16.83
CA ASP A 87 -8.46 5.74 16.01
C ASP A 87 -7.29 5.20 15.16
N SER A 88 -7.46 5.20 13.84
CA SER A 88 -6.47 4.66 12.89
C SER A 88 -5.43 5.68 12.41
N THR A 89 -5.44 6.90 12.94
CA THR A 89 -4.51 7.97 12.55
C THR A 89 -3.04 7.53 12.69
N VAL A 90 -2.71 6.89 13.82
CA VAL A 90 -1.35 6.38 14.09
C VAL A 90 -0.87 5.32 13.10
N LEU A 91 -1.76 4.55 12.47
CA LEU A 91 -1.37 3.50 11.52
C LEU A 91 -0.91 4.06 10.18
N SER A 92 -1.60 5.09 9.72
CA SER A 92 -1.33 5.74 8.44
C SER A 92 -0.47 7.00 8.59
N LEU A 93 -0.06 7.31 9.83
CA LEU A 93 0.56 8.58 10.23
C LEU A 93 -0.21 9.83 9.78
N THR A 94 -1.49 9.68 9.40
CA THR A 94 -2.33 10.77 8.92
C THR A 94 -3.07 11.41 10.08
N ASN A 95 -3.32 12.71 10.03
CA ASN A 95 -4.03 13.41 11.10
C ASN A 95 -5.51 13.10 11.20
N THR A 96 -6.07 12.68 10.08
CA THR A 96 -7.45 12.29 9.97
C THR A 96 -7.48 10.88 9.43
N PRO A 97 -8.32 9.98 9.97
CA PRO A 97 -8.47 8.67 9.39
C PRO A 97 -8.74 8.74 7.88
N ILE A 98 -8.28 7.73 7.14
CA ILE A 98 -8.37 7.67 5.66
C ILE A 98 -9.79 7.93 5.14
N TYR A 99 -10.81 7.67 5.95
CA TYR A 99 -12.22 7.83 5.59
C TYR A 99 -12.86 9.17 5.97
N HIS A 100 -12.19 10.05 6.72
CA HIS A 100 -12.76 11.34 7.13
C HIS A 100 -11.81 12.47 6.75
N LEU A 101 -12.20 13.29 5.76
CA LEU A 101 -11.44 14.46 5.37
C LEU A 101 -12.12 15.71 5.94
N SER A 102 -11.39 16.42 6.80
CA SER A 102 -11.80 17.68 7.41
C SER A 102 -11.35 18.91 6.61
N HIS A 103 -10.41 18.72 5.69
CA HIS A 103 -9.97 19.68 4.70
C HIS A 103 -9.53 18.89 3.45
N SER A 104 -10.31 18.95 2.37
CA SER A 104 -10.09 18.09 1.20
C SER A 104 -9.31 18.79 0.09
N ARG A 105 -8.19 18.21 -0.30
CA ARG A 105 -7.57 18.45 -1.62
C ARG A 105 -8.00 17.37 -2.60
N ILE A 106 -7.84 17.61 -3.90
CA ILE A 106 -8.22 16.66 -4.96
C ILE A 106 -7.53 15.30 -4.71
N ASN A 107 -6.21 15.29 -4.52
CA ASN A 107 -5.47 14.06 -4.28
C ASN A 107 -5.96 13.33 -3.03
N GLN A 108 -6.07 14.00 -1.88
CA GLN A 108 -6.57 13.39 -0.64
C GLN A 108 -7.98 12.78 -0.78
N SER A 109 -8.85 13.40 -1.59
CA SER A 109 -10.18 12.85 -1.90
C SER A 109 -10.07 11.56 -2.70
N LEU A 110 -9.22 11.53 -3.72
CA LEU A 110 -8.95 10.32 -4.51
C LEU A 110 -8.33 9.22 -3.63
N LEU A 111 -7.39 9.56 -2.74
CA LEU A 111 -6.77 8.59 -1.82
C LEU A 111 -7.83 7.87 -0.97
N ALA A 112 -8.67 8.66 -0.31
CA ALA A 112 -9.72 8.18 0.57
C ALA A 112 -10.75 7.33 -0.21
N GLU A 113 -11.12 7.77 -1.41
CA GLU A 113 -12.06 7.05 -2.27
C GLU A 113 -11.51 5.69 -2.71
N TYR A 114 -10.26 5.64 -3.22
CA TYR A 114 -9.65 4.38 -3.65
C TYR A 114 -9.44 3.42 -2.49
N ALA A 115 -8.98 3.90 -1.33
CA ALA A 115 -8.84 3.07 -0.14
C ALA A 115 -10.20 2.51 0.34
N ALA A 116 -11.24 3.35 0.41
CA ALA A 116 -12.57 2.93 0.84
C ALA A 116 -13.19 1.89 -0.12
N LYS A 117 -13.01 2.07 -1.43
CA LYS A 117 -13.41 1.09 -2.44
C LYS A 117 -12.65 -0.21 -2.31
N ALA A 118 -11.34 -0.16 -2.09
CA ALA A 118 -10.51 -1.35 -1.92
C ALA A 118 -10.90 -2.18 -0.69
N PHE A 119 -11.17 -1.53 0.44
CA PHE A 119 -11.67 -2.17 1.65
C PHE A 119 -13.04 -2.83 1.44
N THR A 120 -13.95 -2.14 0.75
CA THR A 120 -15.28 -2.66 0.42
C THR A 120 -15.20 -3.83 -0.57
N TYR A 121 -14.37 -3.71 -1.60
CA TYR A 121 -14.06 -4.77 -2.55
C TYR A 121 -13.59 -6.01 -1.80
N ALA A 122 -12.63 -5.86 -0.90
CA ALA A 122 -12.04 -6.96 -0.17
C ALA A 122 -13.05 -7.68 0.74
N ASP A 123 -13.96 -6.95 1.38
CA ASP A 123 -15.05 -7.54 2.17
C ASP A 123 -15.99 -8.38 1.30
N ILE A 124 -16.47 -7.82 0.18
CA ILE A 124 -17.33 -8.54 -0.76
C ILE A 124 -16.62 -9.80 -1.28
N MET A 125 -15.38 -9.67 -1.74
CA MET A 125 -14.62 -10.79 -2.31
C MET A 125 -14.27 -11.86 -1.28
N ARG A 126 -14.08 -11.50 -0.01
CA ARG A 126 -13.90 -12.45 1.09
C ARG A 126 -15.19 -13.22 1.44
N GLN A 127 -16.34 -12.55 1.35
CA GLN A 127 -17.66 -13.17 1.54
C GLN A 127 -18.02 -14.12 0.40
N LEU A 128 -17.46 -13.88 -0.79
CA LEU A 128 -17.60 -14.77 -1.92
C LEU A 128 -16.56 -15.90 -1.78
N ASN A 129 -17.01 -17.08 -1.36
CA ASN A 129 -16.16 -18.26 -1.30
C ASN A 129 -15.82 -18.76 -2.73
N ILE A 130 -14.91 -18.04 -3.40
CA ILE A 130 -14.51 -18.23 -4.80
C ILE A 130 -13.86 -19.59 -5.03
N GLN A 131 -13.47 -20.31 -3.96
CA GLN A 131 -12.89 -21.64 -4.04
C GLN A 131 -13.91 -22.78 -3.93
N GLY A 132 -15.21 -22.47 -3.77
CA GLY A 132 -16.30 -23.40 -4.03
C GLY A 132 -16.48 -24.51 -2.99
N ASN A 133 -15.93 -24.38 -1.78
CA ASN A 133 -16.12 -25.36 -0.73
C ASN A 133 -17.22 -24.91 0.24
N GLN A 134 -18.44 -25.47 0.12
CA GLN A 134 -19.54 -25.18 1.06
C GLN A 134 -19.22 -25.52 2.53
N ALA A 135 -18.13 -26.24 2.79
CA ALA A 135 -17.68 -26.65 4.12
C ALA A 135 -16.75 -25.63 4.80
N ASP A 136 -16.23 -24.64 4.08
CA ASP A 136 -15.37 -23.61 4.68
C ASP A 136 -16.26 -22.49 5.23
N GLU A 137 -16.39 -22.46 6.56
CA GLU A 137 -17.09 -21.39 7.26
C GLU A 137 -16.41 -20.05 6.94
N ILE A 138 -17.12 -19.17 6.24
CA ILE A 138 -16.64 -17.82 5.98
C ILE A 138 -16.85 -17.03 7.25
N LEU A 139 -15.79 -16.92 8.04
CA LEU A 139 -15.82 -16.09 9.23
C LEU A 139 -16.10 -14.62 8.83
N PRO A 140 -16.99 -13.93 9.56
CA PRO A 140 -17.18 -12.50 9.41
C PRO A 140 -15.87 -11.72 9.43
N LEU A 141 -15.80 -10.63 8.66
CA LEU A 141 -14.62 -9.76 8.62
C LEU A 141 -14.24 -9.22 10.01
N SER A 142 -15.23 -8.98 10.88
CA SER A 142 -15.02 -8.60 12.28
C SER A 142 -14.16 -9.58 13.06
N ASP A 143 -14.36 -10.87 12.82
CA ASP A 143 -13.69 -11.93 13.57
C ASP A 143 -12.23 -12.04 13.10
N ALA A 144 -11.99 -11.93 11.80
CA ALA A 144 -10.64 -11.85 11.24
C ALA A 144 -9.87 -10.62 11.77
N PHE A 145 -10.55 -9.48 11.90
CA PHE A 145 -9.98 -8.27 12.49
C PHE A 145 -9.67 -8.46 13.98
N GLU A 146 -10.58 -9.03 14.77
CA GLU A 146 -10.39 -9.29 16.20
C GLU A 146 -9.22 -10.25 16.45
N LEU A 147 -9.13 -11.34 15.68
CA LEU A 147 -8.03 -12.30 15.74
C LEU A 147 -6.68 -11.63 15.45
N ALA A 148 -6.60 -10.82 14.39
CA ALA A 148 -5.37 -10.14 14.03
C ALA A 148 -4.99 -9.07 15.07
N TYR A 149 -5.94 -8.22 15.47
CA TYR A 149 -5.69 -7.10 16.36
C TYR A 149 -5.43 -7.52 17.81
N GLN A 150 -6.25 -8.42 18.36
CA GLN A 150 -6.19 -8.78 19.79
C GLN A 150 -5.35 -10.04 20.05
N GLN A 151 -5.26 -10.95 19.08
CA GLN A 151 -4.61 -12.26 19.27
C GLN A 151 -3.35 -12.42 18.42
N SER A 152 -3.00 -11.41 17.60
CA SER A 152 -1.86 -11.45 16.68
C SER A 152 -1.92 -12.63 15.69
N ASP A 153 -3.12 -13.14 15.38
CA ASP A 153 -3.32 -14.14 14.33
C ASP A 153 -3.72 -13.47 13.02
N TYR A 154 -2.73 -13.30 12.15
CA TYR A 154 -2.88 -12.61 10.86
C TYR A 154 -3.35 -13.52 9.73
N THR A 155 -3.63 -14.80 9.98
CA THR A 155 -3.88 -15.79 8.91
C THR A 155 -5.06 -15.38 8.00
N LEU A 156 -6.19 -15.01 8.61
CA LEU A 156 -7.39 -14.58 7.88
C LEU A 156 -7.28 -13.13 7.40
N TRP A 157 -6.75 -12.25 8.23
CA TRP A 157 -6.53 -10.84 7.90
C TRP A 157 -5.62 -10.67 6.68
N GLN A 158 -4.65 -11.58 6.51
CA GLN A 158 -3.79 -11.59 5.35
C GLN A 158 -4.56 -11.80 4.04
N SER A 159 -5.61 -12.61 4.07
CA SER A 159 -6.47 -12.79 2.89
C SER A 159 -7.23 -11.51 2.56
N TYR A 160 -7.62 -10.73 3.56
CA TYR A 160 -8.24 -9.42 3.34
C TYR A 160 -7.24 -8.40 2.75
N ILE A 161 -6.02 -8.29 3.29
CA ILE A 161 -4.93 -7.48 2.71
C ILE A 161 -4.66 -7.89 1.25
N ASN A 162 -4.73 -9.19 0.97
CA ASN A 162 -4.54 -9.70 -0.37
C ASN A 162 -5.62 -9.22 -1.35
N GLU A 163 -6.88 -9.19 -0.93
CA GLU A 163 -7.96 -8.68 -1.79
C GLU A 163 -7.91 -7.16 -1.94
N VAL A 164 -7.50 -6.42 -0.92
CA VAL A 164 -7.28 -4.96 -1.03
C VAL A 164 -6.22 -4.65 -2.09
N ASN A 165 -5.09 -5.35 -2.06
CA ASN A 165 -4.07 -5.18 -3.08
C ASN A 165 -4.54 -5.69 -4.46
N GLN A 166 -5.40 -6.71 -4.51
CA GLN A 166 -6.04 -7.14 -5.77
C GLN A 166 -6.83 -6.00 -6.43
N TYR A 167 -7.61 -5.26 -5.64
CA TYR A 167 -8.35 -4.10 -6.14
C TYR A 167 -7.44 -3.03 -6.75
N PHE A 168 -6.35 -2.66 -6.05
CA PHE A 168 -5.42 -1.65 -6.55
C PHE A 168 -4.79 -2.06 -7.88
N MET A 169 -4.39 -3.33 -7.99
CA MET A 169 -3.84 -3.86 -9.23
C MET A 169 -4.87 -3.84 -10.38
N GLU A 170 -6.10 -4.31 -10.14
CA GLU A 170 -7.15 -4.32 -11.17
C GLU A 170 -7.55 -2.90 -11.59
N THR A 171 -7.49 -1.93 -10.68
CA THR A 171 -7.72 -0.51 -10.98
C THR A 171 -6.63 0.04 -11.89
N LEU A 172 -5.37 -0.31 -11.61
CA LEU A 172 -4.21 0.14 -12.36
C LEU A 172 -4.12 -0.47 -13.76
N LEU A 173 -4.58 -1.71 -13.94
CA LEU A 173 -4.59 -2.41 -15.23
C LEU A 173 -5.79 -2.04 -16.13
N ASP A 174 -6.75 -1.27 -15.63
CA ASP A 174 -7.88 -0.80 -16.42
C ASP A 174 -7.58 0.55 -17.07
N GLU A 175 -7.64 0.61 -18.40
CA GLU A 175 -7.30 1.80 -19.19
C GLU A 175 -8.07 3.07 -18.77
N LYS A 176 -9.30 2.96 -18.28
CA LYS A 176 -10.13 4.12 -17.92
C LYS A 176 -9.84 4.60 -16.51
N ASP A 177 -9.69 3.67 -15.57
CA ASP A 177 -9.51 3.99 -14.16
C ASP A 177 -8.04 4.28 -13.81
N SER A 178 -7.09 3.72 -14.58
CA SER A 178 -5.65 3.87 -14.36
C SER A 178 -5.19 5.33 -14.43
N LEU A 179 -5.76 6.15 -15.32
CA LEU A 179 -5.35 7.55 -15.53
C LEU A 179 -5.43 8.40 -14.26
N LEU A 180 -6.44 8.18 -13.43
CA LEU A 180 -6.58 8.90 -12.16
C LEU A 180 -5.81 8.19 -11.05
N PHE A 181 -5.86 6.86 -11.02
CA PHE A 181 -5.21 6.07 -9.97
C PHE A 181 -3.69 6.18 -9.99
N SER A 182 -3.06 6.20 -11.17
CA SER A 182 -1.60 6.31 -11.35
C SER A 182 -1.01 7.57 -10.72
N SER A 183 -1.79 8.65 -10.64
CA SER A 183 -1.35 9.91 -10.03
C SER A 183 -1.24 9.88 -8.50
N VAL A 184 -1.77 8.83 -7.87
CA VAL A 184 -1.86 8.69 -6.40
C VAL A 184 -1.54 7.27 -5.90
N VAL A 185 -1.11 6.36 -6.79
CA VAL A 185 -0.99 4.93 -6.49
C VAL A 185 0.02 4.65 -5.38
N ASP A 186 1.13 5.37 -5.36
CA ASP A 186 2.16 5.33 -4.33
C ASP A 186 1.61 5.65 -2.93
N GLN A 187 0.88 6.77 -2.82
CA GLN A 187 0.27 7.24 -1.59
C GLN A 187 -0.86 6.31 -1.14
N VAL A 188 -1.73 5.85 -2.05
CA VAL A 188 -2.81 4.92 -1.72
C VAL A 188 -2.23 3.60 -1.20
N LEU A 189 -1.25 3.03 -1.91
CA LEU A 189 -0.62 1.78 -1.51
C LEU A 189 0.01 1.91 -0.14
N LEU A 190 0.79 2.97 0.11
CA LEU A 190 1.43 3.21 1.40
C LEU A 190 0.40 3.33 2.52
N ILE A 191 -0.49 4.32 2.41
CA ILE A 191 -1.41 4.70 3.49
C ILE A 191 -2.41 3.59 3.78
N ALA A 192 -2.99 2.96 2.75
CA ALA A 192 -3.97 1.90 2.94
C ALA A 192 -3.34 0.61 3.48
N ASN A 193 -2.15 0.22 3.01
CA ASN A 193 -1.50 -1.00 3.51
C ASN A 193 -0.92 -0.83 4.91
N GLU A 194 -0.41 0.35 5.26
CA GLU A 194 0.03 0.66 6.63
C GLU A 194 -1.14 0.69 7.60
N ALA A 195 -2.30 1.24 7.20
CA ALA A 195 -3.54 1.11 7.97
C ALA A 195 -3.96 -0.34 8.22
N MET A 196 -3.61 -1.28 7.34
CA MET A 196 -3.91 -2.70 7.53
C MET A 196 -2.82 -3.49 8.25
N GLN A 197 -1.63 -2.94 8.55
CA GLN A 197 -0.63 -3.71 9.30
C GLN A 197 -1.08 -4.01 10.73
N LEU A 198 -1.99 -3.19 11.26
CA LEU A 198 -2.49 -3.21 12.63
C LEU A 198 -1.35 -3.06 13.66
N GLN A 199 -1.48 -2.05 14.50
CA GLN A 199 -0.61 -1.80 15.63
C GLN A 199 -1.47 -1.22 16.76
N ASP A 200 -0.91 -1.07 17.94
CA ASP A 200 -1.64 -0.51 19.08
C ASP A 200 -2.25 0.86 18.71
N MET A 201 -3.58 0.88 18.64
CA MET A 201 -4.36 2.09 18.38
C MET A 201 -4.92 2.65 19.67
N VAL A 202 -5.03 3.97 19.72
CA VAL A 202 -5.73 4.64 20.84
C VAL A 202 -7.24 4.57 20.64
N ALA A 203 -7.97 4.67 21.75
CA ALA A 203 -9.41 4.81 21.68
C ALA A 203 -9.79 6.13 20.97
N LEU A 204 -10.84 6.08 20.16
CA LEU A 204 -11.42 7.26 19.55
C LEU A 204 -12.17 8.06 20.64
N GLU A 205 -11.51 9.06 21.19
CA GLU A 205 -12.05 9.89 22.27
C GLU A 205 -12.81 11.12 21.76
N ASP A 206 -13.90 11.47 22.45
CA ASP A 206 -14.61 12.74 22.29
C ASP A 206 -13.87 13.83 23.10
N SER A 207 -13.13 14.72 22.42
CA SER A 207 -12.42 15.80 23.07
C SER A 207 -13.39 16.95 23.31
N GLY A 208 -13.75 17.20 24.57
CA GLY A 208 -14.76 18.20 24.94
C GLY A 208 -14.42 19.68 24.66
N THR A 209 -13.33 19.98 23.93
CA THR A 209 -12.88 21.35 23.64
C THR A 209 -12.46 21.55 22.19
N VAL A 210 -13.11 22.50 21.51
CA VAL A 210 -12.84 22.97 20.13
C VAL A 210 -11.68 23.98 20.06
N PHE A 211 -10.96 24.20 21.17
CA PHE A 211 -9.76 25.03 21.17
C PHE A 211 -8.64 24.30 21.89
N ASN A 212 -7.68 23.83 21.11
CA ASN A 212 -6.49 23.20 21.65
C ASN A 212 -5.24 23.73 20.93
N ASN A 213 -4.21 24.03 21.72
CA ASN A 213 -2.89 24.43 21.22
C ASN A 213 -2.04 23.21 20.82
N ASP A 214 -2.60 22.00 20.83
CA ASP A 214 -1.88 20.76 20.54
C ASP A 214 -1.19 20.75 19.18
N LEU A 215 -1.82 21.26 18.12
CA LEU A 215 -1.16 21.38 16.82
C LEU A 215 -0.01 22.38 16.88
N LEU A 216 -0.17 23.53 17.56
CA LEU A 216 0.91 24.52 17.69
C LEU A 216 2.08 23.98 18.52
N ASN A 217 1.79 23.30 19.62
CA ASN A 217 2.80 22.63 20.44
C ASN A 217 3.50 21.54 19.65
N HIS A 218 2.76 20.68 18.96
CA HIS A 218 3.34 19.61 18.15
C HIS A 218 4.17 20.17 16.99
N PHE A 219 3.70 21.23 16.31
CA PHE A 219 4.46 21.91 15.27
C PHE A 219 5.77 22.50 15.83
N ARG A 220 5.75 23.08 17.04
CA ARG A 220 6.94 23.58 17.72
C ARG A 220 7.89 22.46 18.15
N ASP A 221 7.37 21.36 18.68
CA ASP A 221 8.16 20.20 19.08
C ASP A 221 8.83 19.59 17.86
N SER A 222 8.12 19.55 16.73
CA SER A 222 8.61 19.07 15.44
C SER A 222 9.64 20.01 14.85
N LEU A 223 9.39 21.33 14.87
CA LEU A 223 10.41 22.32 14.57
C LEU A 223 11.59 22.21 15.54
N GLY A 224 11.36 21.85 16.80
CA GLY A 224 12.38 21.59 17.80
C GLY A 224 13.26 20.41 17.40
N VAL A 225 12.67 19.27 17.01
CA VAL A 225 13.41 18.12 16.47
C VAL A 225 14.14 18.48 15.19
N VAL A 226 13.51 19.23 14.29
CA VAL A 226 14.11 19.70 13.02
C VAL A 226 15.18 20.80 13.22
N ARG A 227 15.09 21.62 14.27
CA ARG A 227 16.03 22.74 14.56
C ARG A 227 17.12 22.40 15.59
N LEU A 228 16.89 21.48 16.53
CA LEU A 228 17.94 20.90 17.41
C LEU A 228 19.02 20.16 16.58
N GLN A 229 18.77 19.99 15.28
CA GLN A 229 19.67 19.46 14.27
C GLN A 229 20.60 20.50 13.60
N GLU A 230 20.58 21.78 14.00
CA GLU A 230 21.23 22.89 13.26
C GLU A 230 22.76 22.82 13.07
N GLU A 231 23.53 21.91 13.68
CA GLU A 231 24.98 21.80 13.38
C GLU A 231 25.59 20.37 13.32
N LYS A 232 24.80 19.28 13.45
CA LYS A 232 25.38 17.91 13.36
C LYS A 232 24.45 16.74 12.98
N TYR A 233 23.14 16.94 12.86
CA TYR A 233 22.16 15.83 12.79
C TYR A 233 21.10 15.95 11.69
N ARG A 234 21.02 17.08 10.96
CA ARG A 234 20.33 17.13 9.66
C ARG A 234 20.99 16.14 8.68
N ASP A 235 22.29 15.94 8.85
CA ASP A 235 23.06 14.91 8.16
C ASP A 235 22.57 13.51 8.50
N GLU A 236 22.02 13.24 9.71
CA GLU A 236 21.64 11.88 10.07
C GLU A 236 20.41 11.42 9.27
N LEU A 237 19.27 12.14 9.35
CA LEU A 237 18.06 11.80 8.58
C LEU A 237 18.34 11.83 7.07
N ASP A 238 19.07 12.83 6.58
CA ASP A 238 19.46 12.93 5.17
C ASP A 238 20.33 11.74 4.74
N VAL A 239 21.31 11.33 5.56
CA VAL A 239 22.12 10.13 5.31
C VAL A 239 21.26 8.87 5.32
N LYS A 240 20.35 8.69 6.30
CA LYS A 240 19.49 7.49 6.34
C LYS A 240 18.60 7.41 5.11
N LEU A 241 17.95 8.52 4.75
CA LEU A 241 17.11 8.60 3.56
C LEU A 241 17.92 8.39 2.29
N LYS A 242 19.13 8.94 2.19
CA LYS A 242 20.01 8.76 1.05
C LYS A 242 20.52 7.33 0.89
N GLU A 243 20.80 6.64 2.00
CA GLU A 243 21.17 5.22 1.98
C GLU A 243 20.01 4.37 1.43
N ILE A 244 18.78 4.63 1.86
CA ILE A 244 17.57 3.97 1.32
C ILE A 244 17.37 4.35 -0.16
N GLU A 245 17.44 5.65 -0.48
CA GLU A 245 17.31 6.20 -1.84
C GLU A 245 18.27 5.52 -2.80
N SER A 246 19.54 5.33 -2.39
CA SER A 246 20.56 4.72 -3.23
C SER A 246 20.27 3.26 -3.62
N VAL A 247 19.52 2.52 -2.78
CA VAL A 247 19.13 1.14 -3.07
C VAL A 247 17.87 1.08 -3.91
N VAL A 248 16.86 1.90 -3.61
CA VAL A 248 15.59 1.90 -4.35
C VAL A 248 15.71 2.54 -5.73
N SER A 249 16.63 3.49 -5.92
CA SER A 249 16.97 4.10 -7.23
C SER A 249 17.84 3.22 -8.12
N ASP A 250 18.49 2.17 -7.56
CA ASP A 250 19.33 1.28 -8.36
C ASP A 250 18.47 0.42 -9.30
N GLY A 251 18.57 0.69 -10.60
CA GLY A 251 17.86 -0.06 -11.63
C GLY A 251 18.18 -1.56 -11.63
N VAL A 252 19.37 -1.98 -11.20
CA VAL A 252 19.71 -3.41 -11.05
C VAL A 252 18.94 -4.03 -9.87
N VAL A 253 18.80 -3.30 -8.77
CA VAL A 253 17.97 -3.74 -7.63
C VAL A 253 16.51 -3.88 -8.05
N GLN A 254 15.94 -2.86 -8.71
CA GLN A 254 14.56 -2.91 -9.19
C GLN A 254 14.33 -4.10 -10.14
N ASN A 255 15.22 -4.29 -11.11
CA ASN A 255 15.13 -5.39 -12.08
C ASN A 255 15.36 -6.77 -11.43
N SER A 256 16.01 -6.87 -10.27
CA SER A 256 16.23 -8.15 -9.59
C SER A 256 14.91 -8.79 -9.13
N PHE A 257 13.94 -8.00 -8.66
CA PHE A 257 12.61 -8.49 -8.29
C PHE A 257 11.85 -9.04 -9.50
N LEU A 258 11.93 -8.32 -10.63
CA LEU A 258 11.34 -8.78 -11.89
C LEU A 258 12.00 -10.07 -12.38
N ALA A 259 13.33 -10.10 -12.46
CA ALA A 259 14.10 -11.27 -12.91
C ALA A 259 13.82 -12.52 -12.06
N LEU A 260 13.71 -12.36 -10.73
CA LEU A 260 13.35 -13.45 -9.84
C LEU A 260 11.96 -14.01 -10.17
N SER A 261 10.96 -13.13 -10.29
CA SER A 261 9.59 -13.54 -10.55
C SER A 261 9.37 -14.11 -11.94
N GLU A 262 10.01 -13.55 -12.97
CA GLU A 262 9.97 -14.05 -14.34
C GLU A 262 10.68 -15.41 -14.46
N ALA A 263 11.82 -15.62 -13.79
CA ALA A 263 12.49 -16.90 -13.82
C ALA A 263 11.62 -18.04 -13.26
N VAL A 264 10.93 -17.81 -12.14
CA VAL A 264 9.98 -18.80 -11.58
C VAL A 264 8.82 -19.01 -12.55
N TYR A 265 8.24 -17.93 -13.08
CA TYR A 265 7.11 -18.03 -14.00
C TYR A 265 7.48 -18.79 -15.28
N ASP A 266 8.59 -18.44 -15.91
CA ASP A 266 9.04 -19.03 -17.17
C ASP A 266 9.30 -20.53 -17.00
N VAL A 267 9.95 -20.93 -15.90
CA VAL A 267 10.19 -22.35 -15.61
C VAL A 267 8.88 -23.11 -15.41
N VAL A 268 7.99 -22.60 -14.56
CA VAL A 268 6.73 -23.29 -14.25
C VAL A 268 5.75 -23.27 -15.42
N ASN A 269 5.73 -22.20 -16.22
CA ASN A 269 4.92 -22.13 -17.44
C ASN A 269 5.40 -23.16 -18.46
N ASN A 270 6.71 -23.35 -18.65
CA ASN A 270 7.24 -24.23 -19.71
C ASN A 270 7.36 -25.70 -19.28
N VAL A 271 7.67 -25.97 -18.00
CA VAL A 271 7.91 -27.32 -17.47
C VAL A 271 7.11 -27.48 -16.18
N SER A 272 6.00 -28.22 -16.20
CA SER A 272 5.13 -28.35 -15.02
C SER A 272 4.13 -29.49 -15.13
N PRO A 273 3.49 -29.88 -14.00
CA PRO A 273 2.40 -30.86 -14.07
C PRO A 273 1.20 -30.35 -14.88
N ALA A 274 0.95 -29.03 -14.95
CA ALA A 274 -0.12 -28.47 -15.78
C ALA A 274 0.08 -28.73 -17.29
N ARG A 275 1.35 -28.83 -17.72
CA ARG A 275 1.76 -29.19 -19.08
C ARG A 275 1.95 -30.69 -19.30
N ASN A 276 1.68 -31.53 -18.31
CA ASN A 276 1.99 -32.97 -18.36
C ASN A 276 3.47 -33.24 -18.69
N SER A 277 4.40 -32.40 -18.18
CA SER A 277 5.83 -32.59 -18.40
C SER A 277 6.33 -33.88 -17.71
N GLU A 278 7.16 -34.65 -18.41
CA GLU A 278 7.81 -35.83 -17.83
C GLU A 278 9.05 -35.43 -17.01
N PRO A 279 9.47 -36.19 -15.98
CA PRO A 279 10.71 -35.91 -15.25
C PRO A 279 11.93 -35.97 -16.19
N GLY A 280 12.86 -35.03 -16.04
CA GLY A 280 14.02 -34.93 -16.92
C GLY A 280 14.74 -33.59 -16.85
N ASN A 281 15.67 -33.40 -17.79
CA ASN A 281 16.41 -32.15 -17.96
C ASN A 281 15.83 -31.35 -19.13
N TYR A 282 15.57 -30.08 -18.91
CA TYR A 282 14.99 -29.15 -19.88
C TYR A 282 15.85 -27.90 -19.98
N GLN A 283 15.69 -27.18 -21.09
CA GLN A 283 16.30 -25.87 -21.30
C GLN A 283 15.23 -24.90 -21.79
N VAL A 284 15.06 -23.79 -21.08
CA VAL A 284 14.11 -22.72 -21.42
C VAL A 284 14.90 -21.41 -21.50
N GLY A 285 15.12 -20.92 -22.72
CA GLY A 285 16.06 -19.82 -22.93
C GLY A 285 17.47 -20.19 -22.45
N GLU A 286 18.02 -19.39 -21.52
CA GLU A 286 19.33 -19.63 -20.89
C GLU A 286 19.20 -20.30 -19.50
N LEU A 287 18.03 -20.83 -19.16
CA LEU A 287 17.78 -21.56 -17.91
C LEU A 287 17.85 -23.08 -18.14
N ASP A 288 18.74 -23.73 -17.42
CA ASP A 288 18.83 -25.20 -17.33
C ASP A 288 17.99 -25.70 -16.16
N ILE A 289 17.06 -26.60 -16.44
CA ILE A 289 16.04 -27.06 -15.50
C ILE A 289 16.19 -28.56 -15.29
N VAL A 290 16.34 -28.99 -14.04
CA VAL A 290 16.19 -30.38 -13.61
C VAL A 290 14.82 -30.51 -12.95
N TYR A 291 13.92 -31.21 -13.63
CA TYR A 291 12.54 -31.42 -13.17
C TYR A 291 12.37 -32.85 -12.68
N THR A 292 11.92 -33.02 -11.43
CA THR A 292 11.70 -34.32 -10.81
C THR A 292 10.30 -34.43 -10.25
N THR A 293 9.77 -35.65 -10.26
CA THR A 293 8.42 -35.98 -9.78
C THR A 293 8.43 -37.04 -8.68
N ASP A 294 9.61 -37.40 -8.18
CA ASP A 294 9.76 -38.37 -7.10
C ASP A 294 9.32 -37.72 -5.78
N SER A 295 8.22 -38.22 -5.21
CA SER A 295 7.53 -37.72 -3.99
C SER A 295 6.81 -36.37 -4.10
N SER A 296 7.28 -35.44 -4.92
CA SER A 296 6.62 -34.16 -5.24
C SER A 296 7.14 -33.61 -6.57
N PHE A 297 6.45 -32.62 -7.15
CA PHE A 297 6.95 -31.93 -8.34
C PHE A 297 7.95 -30.85 -7.90
N SER A 298 9.20 -30.95 -8.36
CA SER A 298 10.26 -30.01 -7.98
C SER A 298 11.13 -29.58 -9.17
N TRP A 299 11.61 -28.34 -9.08
CA TRP A 299 12.45 -27.68 -10.07
C TRP A 299 13.75 -27.25 -9.42
N ARG A 300 14.87 -27.77 -9.92
CA ARG A 300 16.18 -27.20 -9.67
C ARG A 300 16.67 -26.52 -10.92
N VAL A 301 17.03 -25.25 -10.82
CA VAL A 301 17.32 -24.41 -11.97
C VAL A 301 18.61 -23.65 -11.78
N THR A 302 19.40 -23.56 -12.84
CA THR A 302 20.60 -22.74 -12.92
C THR A 302 20.67 -22.07 -14.29
N GLY A 303 21.30 -20.91 -14.40
CA GLY A 303 21.52 -20.27 -15.70
C GLY A 303 21.37 -18.76 -15.61
N SER A 304 20.82 -18.13 -16.66
CA SER A 304 20.58 -16.70 -16.68
C SER A 304 19.17 -16.31 -17.14
N ASN A 305 18.65 -15.22 -16.57
CA ASN A 305 17.40 -14.57 -16.97
C ASN A 305 17.57 -13.06 -16.81
N ARG A 306 17.23 -12.27 -17.84
CA ARG A 306 17.46 -10.81 -17.89
C ARG A 306 18.89 -10.36 -17.50
N GLU A 307 19.90 -11.13 -17.91
CA GLU A 307 21.31 -10.91 -17.53
C GLU A 307 21.63 -11.08 -16.03
N PHE A 308 20.69 -11.63 -15.24
CA PHE A 308 20.95 -12.10 -13.88
C PHE A 308 21.30 -13.57 -13.92
N GLU A 309 22.32 -13.96 -13.17
CA GLU A 309 22.53 -15.37 -12.82
C GLU A 309 21.39 -15.82 -11.90
N VAL A 310 20.77 -16.95 -12.22
CA VAL A 310 19.63 -17.50 -11.49
C VAL A 310 19.99 -18.85 -10.89
N SER A 311 19.61 -19.07 -9.64
CA SER A 311 19.60 -20.38 -8.99
C SER A 311 18.25 -20.57 -8.28
N MET A 312 17.55 -21.67 -8.56
CA MET A 312 16.28 -21.99 -7.90
C MET A 312 16.26 -23.44 -7.41
N ASP A 313 15.62 -23.68 -6.27
CA ASP A 313 15.17 -24.99 -5.81
C ASP A 313 13.75 -24.84 -5.23
N VAL A 314 12.75 -25.21 -6.03
CA VAL A 314 11.32 -24.98 -5.77
C VAL A 314 10.56 -26.30 -5.81
N THR A 315 9.59 -26.47 -4.91
CA THR A 315 8.74 -27.66 -4.82
C THR A 315 7.27 -27.26 -4.78
N SER A 316 6.44 -27.94 -5.58
CA SER A 316 4.99 -27.72 -5.60
C SER A 316 4.29 -28.48 -4.49
N SER A 317 3.39 -27.80 -3.80
CA SER A 317 2.46 -28.37 -2.82
C SER A 317 1.13 -28.78 -3.45
N GLU A 318 0.62 -27.98 -4.39
CA GLU A 318 -0.65 -28.22 -5.07
C GLU A 318 -0.62 -27.73 -6.52
N TRP A 319 -1.40 -28.37 -7.38
CA TRP A 319 -1.64 -27.88 -8.74
C TRP A 319 -3.03 -28.26 -9.23
N ARG A 320 -3.50 -27.58 -10.28
CA ARG A 320 -4.78 -27.81 -10.95
C ARG A 320 -4.67 -27.44 -12.43
N LYS A 321 -5.24 -28.28 -13.31
CA LYS A 321 -5.54 -27.91 -14.70
C LYS A 321 -7.02 -27.55 -14.81
N SER A 322 -7.35 -26.39 -15.37
CA SER A 322 -8.74 -25.98 -15.55
C SER A 322 -8.92 -25.03 -16.73
N PRO A 323 -9.72 -25.39 -17.75
CA PRO A 323 -10.01 -24.50 -18.87
C PRO A 323 -10.89 -23.31 -18.46
N THR A 324 -11.66 -23.44 -17.37
CA THR A 324 -12.58 -22.40 -16.90
C THR A 324 -12.02 -21.56 -15.75
N LEU A 325 -11.27 -22.17 -14.84
CA LEU A 325 -10.73 -21.48 -13.65
C LEU A 325 -9.26 -21.09 -13.81
N GLY A 326 -8.67 -21.38 -14.96
CA GLY A 326 -7.25 -21.26 -15.15
C GLY A 326 -6.45 -22.38 -14.51
N ASP A 327 -5.31 -22.67 -15.12
CA ASP A 327 -4.31 -23.53 -14.50
C ASP A 327 -3.75 -22.83 -13.26
N ARG A 328 -3.43 -23.62 -12.23
CA ARG A 328 -3.00 -23.10 -10.93
C ARG A 328 -1.87 -23.94 -10.39
N ILE A 329 -0.82 -23.30 -9.89
CA ILE A 329 0.29 -23.97 -9.21
C ILE A 329 0.59 -23.22 -7.91
N SER A 330 0.64 -23.98 -6.82
CA SER A 330 1.10 -23.53 -5.51
C SER A 330 2.42 -24.25 -5.17
N ALA A 331 3.40 -23.50 -4.73
CA ALA A 331 4.75 -23.99 -4.48
C ALA A 331 5.45 -23.18 -3.37
N SER A 332 6.62 -23.65 -2.96
CA SER A 332 7.53 -22.99 -2.03
C SER A 332 8.96 -23.38 -2.35
N GLY A 333 9.94 -22.54 -1.99
CA GLY A 333 11.35 -22.88 -2.17
C GLY A 333 12.26 -21.67 -2.18
N VAL A 334 13.52 -21.90 -2.53
CA VAL A 334 14.55 -20.87 -2.52
C VAL A 334 14.86 -20.42 -3.94
N VAL A 335 14.92 -19.11 -4.15
CA VAL A 335 15.28 -18.48 -5.43
C VAL A 335 16.33 -17.41 -5.18
N SER A 336 17.40 -17.43 -5.97
CA SER A 336 18.46 -16.43 -5.93
C SER A 336 18.71 -15.88 -7.32
N VAL A 337 18.82 -14.55 -7.41
CA VAL A 337 19.22 -13.84 -8.62
C VAL A 337 20.38 -12.89 -8.32
N ARG A 338 21.35 -12.81 -9.23
CA ARG A 338 22.57 -12.01 -9.03
C ARG A 338 23.04 -11.31 -10.30
N LYS A 339 23.44 -10.04 -10.17
CA LYS A 339 24.10 -9.26 -11.24
C LYS A 339 25.10 -8.29 -10.64
N GLY A 340 26.39 -8.51 -10.92
CA GLY A 340 27.47 -7.70 -10.34
C GLY A 340 27.51 -7.80 -8.80
N ASP A 341 27.43 -6.64 -8.14
CA ASP A 341 27.42 -6.50 -6.69
C ASP A 341 26.01 -6.60 -6.08
N VAL A 342 24.97 -6.72 -6.90
CA VAL A 342 23.58 -6.89 -6.46
C VAL A 342 23.22 -8.38 -6.44
N SER A 343 22.72 -8.85 -5.31
CA SER A 343 22.12 -10.19 -5.18
C SER A 343 20.84 -10.14 -4.35
N LEU A 344 19.80 -10.80 -4.84
CA LEU A 344 18.54 -11.02 -4.14
C LEU A 344 18.37 -12.51 -3.91
N GLU A 345 18.36 -12.94 -2.65
CA GLU A 345 18.05 -14.30 -2.22
C GLU A 345 16.70 -14.32 -1.51
N ALA A 346 15.81 -15.22 -1.90
CA ALA A 346 14.46 -15.34 -1.38
C ALA A 346 14.14 -16.77 -0.96
N ASP A 347 13.78 -16.96 0.30
CA ASP A 347 13.14 -18.17 0.83
C ASP A 347 11.63 -17.95 0.81
N LEU A 348 11.00 -18.44 -0.26
CA LEU A 348 9.59 -18.22 -0.58
C LEU A 348 8.73 -19.32 0.05
N SER A 349 7.94 -18.94 1.05
CA SER A 349 6.96 -19.82 1.67
C SER A 349 5.67 -19.96 0.85
N ASP A 350 5.44 -19.05 -0.09
CA ASP A 350 4.24 -18.98 -0.91
C ASP A 350 4.58 -18.48 -2.31
N ILE A 351 4.59 -19.40 -3.27
CA ILE A 351 4.62 -19.15 -4.71
C ILE A 351 3.28 -19.60 -5.24
N PHE A 352 2.50 -18.67 -5.78
CA PHE A 352 1.19 -18.94 -6.34
C PHE A 352 1.11 -18.38 -7.74
N LEU A 353 0.87 -19.25 -8.72
CA LEU A 353 0.67 -18.88 -10.12
C LEU A 353 -0.75 -19.27 -10.53
N LEU A 354 -1.49 -18.33 -11.10
CA LEU A 354 -2.82 -18.52 -11.67
C LEU A 354 -2.84 -17.98 -13.09
N PHE A 355 -3.05 -18.86 -14.06
CA PHE A 355 -3.12 -18.52 -15.48
C PHE A 355 -4.56 -18.10 -15.85
N ASP A 356 -4.73 -17.19 -16.81
CA ASP A 356 -6.08 -16.72 -17.23
C ASP A 356 -6.90 -17.80 -17.97
N GLY A 357 -6.26 -18.92 -18.31
CA GLY A 357 -6.89 -20.08 -18.95
C GLY A 357 -6.05 -21.32 -18.75
N SER A 358 -6.41 -22.40 -19.45
CA SER A 358 -5.51 -23.56 -19.55
C SER A 358 -4.32 -23.19 -20.41
N VAL A 359 -3.13 -23.50 -19.92
CA VAL A 359 -1.88 -23.23 -20.62
C VAL A 359 -1.87 -24.01 -21.94
N ASP A 360 -1.76 -23.29 -23.06
CA ASP A 360 -1.72 -23.89 -24.40
C ASP A 360 -0.41 -24.65 -24.60
N GLU A 361 -0.51 -25.95 -24.86
CA GLU A 361 0.63 -26.85 -25.08
C GLU A 361 1.46 -26.42 -26.30
N ASP A 362 0.84 -25.74 -27.28
CA ASP A 362 1.47 -25.36 -28.56
C ASP A 362 2.01 -23.90 -28.59
N ASN A 363 1.63 -23.05 -27.63
CA ASN A 363 2.05 -21.63 -27.62
C ASN A 363 2.61 -21.19 -26.25
N LEU A 364 3.92 -21.35 -26.08
CA LEU A 364 4.64 -21.12 -24.82
C LEU A 364 4.77 -19.63 -24.44
N GLN A 365 4.73 -18.71 -25.41
CA GLN A 365 5.05 -17.30 -25.20
C GLN A 365 3.83 -16.40 -24.93
N SER A 366 2.61 -16.94 -24.94
CA SER A 366 1.37 -16.15 -24.80
C SER A 366 0.66 -16.34 -23.45
N ALA A 367 1.27 -17.02 -22.48
CA ALA A 367 0.62 -17.28 -21.20
C ALA A 367 0.48 -15.98 -20.39
N THR A 368 -0.77 -15.62 -20.09
CA THR A 368 -1.15 -14.50 -19.22
C THR A 368 -1.66 -15.02 -17.88
N GLY A 369 -1.65 -14.16 -16.87
CA GLY A 369 -2.17 -14.51 -15.56
C GLY A 369 -1.60 -13.65 -14.44
N THR A 370 -1.85 -14.09 -13.22
CA THR A 370 -1.45 -13.42 -11.99
C THR A 370 -0.57 -14.33 -11.15
N SER A 371 0.46 -13.76 -10.55
CA SER A 371 1.44 -14.47 -9.73
C SER A 371 1.65 -13.74 -8.42
N ARG A 372 1.86 -14.51 -7.36
CA ARG A 372 2.14 -14.00 -6.02
C ARG A 372 3.32 -14.76 -5.44
N PHE A 373 4.25 -14.01 -4.86
CA PHE A 373 5.44 -14.51 -4.20
C PHE A 373 5.51 -13.87 -2.81
N ALA A 374 5.65 -14.68 -1.78
CA ALA A 374 5.84 -14.19 -0.42
C ALA A 374 6.84 -15.06 0.34
N GLY A 375 7.67 -14.42 1.17
CA GLY A 375 8.72 -15.10 1.90
C GLY A 375 9.74 -14.13 2.49
N LYS A 376 10.82 -14.70 3.01
CA LYS A 376 11.95 -13.92 3.54
C LYS A 376 12.96 -13.66 2.44
N VAL A 377 13.49 -12.46 2.39
CA VAL A 377 14.49 -12.05 1.41
C VAL A 377 15.72 -11.44 2.07
N THR A 378 16.85 -11.63 1.42
CA THR A 378 18.08 -10.89 1.66
C THR A 378 18.48 -10.21 0.35
N LEU A 379 18.36 -8.89 0.32
CA LEU A 379 18.87 -8.06 -0.78
C LEU A 379 20.23 -7.50 -0.35
N GLN A 380 21.26 -7.81 -1.10
CA GLN A 380 22.62 -7.33 -0.85
C GLN A 380 23.09 -6.49 -2.03
N THR A 381 23.71 -5.35 -1.70
CA THR A 381 24.41 -4.46 -2.64
C THR A 381 25.89 -4.33 -2.21
N ALA A 382 26.65 -3.46 -2.88
CA ALA A 382 28.02 -3.14 -2.46
C ALA A 382 28.08 -2.52 -1.06
N ASP A 383 27.08 -1.73 -0.68
CA ASP A 383 27.11 -0.86 0.50
C ASP A 383 26.05 -1.21 1.57
N SER A 384 25.12 -2.12 1.27
CA SER A 384 23.99 -2.44 2.15
C SER A 384 23.55 -3.91 2.10
N ILE A 385 22.92 -4.35 3.19
CA ILE A 385 22.21 -5.63 3.30
C ILE A 385 20.82 -5.35 3.87
N THR A 386 19.79 -5.75 3.15
CA THR A 386 18.40 -5.64 3.60
C THR A 386 17.84 -7.03 3.85
N LYS A 387 17.47 -7.32 5.10
CA LYS A 387 16.77 -8.57 5.46
C LYS A 387 15.30 -8.25 5.72
N ALA A 388 14.41 -8.84 4.95
CA ALA A 388 13.02 -8.42 4.96
C ALA A 388 12.04 -9.54 4.64
N ASP A 389 10.78 -9.35 5.02
CA ASP A 389 9.65 -10.07 4.47
C ASP A 389 9.22 -9.40 3.16
N MET A 390 9.24 -10.16 2.07
CA MET A 390 8.79 -9.73 0.76
C MET A 390 7.37 -10.23 0.49
N ARG A 391 6.58 -9.38 -0.15
CA ARG A 391 5.39 -9.78 -0.90
C ARG A 391 5.43 -9.11 -2.25
N LEU A 392 5.40 -9.91 -3.30
CA LEU A 392 5.44 -9.46 -4.67
C LEU A 392 4.24 -10.05 -5.42
N ARG A 393 3.59 -9.21 -6.21
CA ARG A 393 2.60 -9.62 -7.20
C ARG A 393 3.06 -9.20 -8.58
N LEU A 394 3.09 -10.20 -9.46
CA LEU A 394 3.44 -10.03 -10.86
C LEU A 394 2.25 -10.42 -11.71
N ASN A 395 1.87 -9.55 -12.64
CA ASN A 395 0.86 -9.86 -13.64
C ASN A 395 1.55 -10.02 -14.99
N ARG A 396 1.11 -11.00 -15.76
CA ARG A 396 1.51 -11.15 -17.16
C ARG A 396 0.31 -10.90 -18.03
N VAL A 397 0.38 -9.89 -18.88
CA VAL A 397 -0.76 -9.42 -19.67
C VAL A 397 -0.37 -9.29 -21.13
N LEU A 398 -1.35 -9.43 -22.02
CA LEU A 398 -1.15 -9.23 -23.44
C LEU A 398 -1.20 -7.74 -23.78
N SER A 399 -0.10 -7.19 -24.30
CA SER A 399 -0.02 -5.81 -24.76
C SER A 399 -0.78 -5.61 -26.08
N PRO A 400 -1.15 -4.36 -26.44
CA PRO A 400 -1.68 -4.00 -27.75
C PRO A 400 -0.74 -4.35 -28.92
N ARG A 401 0.54 -4.60 -28.65
CA ARG A 401 1.54 -5.03 -29.63
C ARG A 401 1.59 -6.55 -29.79
N ASN A 402 0.68 -7.29 -29.15
CA ASN A 402 0.63 -8.75 -29.09
C ASN A 402 1.89 -9.38 -28.47
N SER A 403 2.54 -8.69 -27.53
CA SER A 403 3.59 -9.24 -26.65
C SER A 403 3.02 -9.47 -25.25
N VAL A 404 3.48 -10.51 -24.57
CA VAL A 404 3.17 -10.68 -23.14
C VAL A 404 4.19 -9.90 -22.33
N GLU A 405 3.70 -8.95 -21.55
CA GLU A 405 4.51 -8.10 -20.68
C GLU A 405 4.29 -8.49 -19.22
N SER A 406 5.35 -8.39 -18.41
CA SER A 406 5.31 -8.64 -16.97
C SER A 406 5.27 -7.31 -16.22
N ILE A 407 4.31 -7.18 -15.31
CA ILE A 407 4.02 -5.95 -14.57
C ILE A 407 4.14 -6.23 -13.07
N ILE A 408 4.99 -5.49 -12.37
CA ILE A 408 5.04 -5.44 -10.91
C ILE A 408 3.87 -4.58 -10.42
N ALA A 409 2.76 -5.25 -10.14
CA ALA A 409 1.53 -4.58 -9.77
C ALA A 409 1.48 -4.25 -8.27
N ASN A 410 2.25 -4.97 -7.45
CA ASN A 410 2.47 -4.63 -6.05
C ASN A 410 3.75 -5.31 -5.54
N LEU A 411 4.64 -4.55 -4.94
CA LEU A 411 5.79 -5.02 -4.20
C LEU A 411 5.73 -4.41 -2.80
N ARG A 412 5.97 -5.24 -1.78
CA ARG A 412 6.19 -4.82 -0.41
C ARG A 412 7.44 -5.49 0.13
N ILE A 413 8.34 -4.69 0.69
CA ILE A 413 9.53 -5.14 1.43
C ILE A 413 9.42 -4.55 2.83
N ARG A 414 9.32 -5.39 3.85
CA ARG A 414 9.26 -4.97 5.27
C ARG A 414 10.37 -5.64 6.06
N GLY A 415 11.31 -4.87 6.60
CA GLY A 415 12.38 -5.45 7.40
C GLY A 415 13.46 -4.47 7.80
N ASP A 416 14.62 -5.01 8.13
CA ASP A 416 15.76 -4.25 8.64
C ASP A 416 16.73 -3.94 7.49
N PHE A 417 16.93 -2.64 7.26
CA PHE A 417 17.91 -2.12 6.34
C PHE A 417 19.23 -1.89 7.08
N GLU A 418 20.21 -2.77 6.84
CA GLU A 418 21.54 -2.73 7.47
C GLU A 418 22.55 -2.05 6.54
N THR A 419 23.17 -0.97 7.01
CA THR A 419 24.34 -0.34 6.38
C THR A 419 25.52 -0.36 7.34
N VAL A 420 26.69 0.09 6.87
CA VAL A 420 27.88 0.26 7.72
C VAL A 420 27.60 1.19 8.91
N ASN A 421 26.66 2.12 8.76
CA ASN A 421 26.40 3.17 9.75
C ASN A 421 25.29 2.79 10.73
N GLN A 422 24.33 1.96 10.33
CA GLN A 422 23.09 1.77 11.09
C GLN A 422 22.25 0.58 10.64
N VAL A 423 21.26 0.25 11.48
CA VAL A 423 20.14 -0.63 11.13
C VAL A 423 18.86 0.19 11.27
N THR A 424 18.07 0.27 10.21
CA THR A 424 16.84 1.05 10.17
C THR A 424 15.68 0.16 9.74
N PRO A 425 14.61 0.02 10.54
CA PRO A 425 13.39 -0.65 10.10
C PRO A 425 12.71 0.15 9.00
N VAL A 426 12.45 -0.51 7.88
CA VAL A 426 11.89 0.10 6.68
C VAL A 426 10.77 -0.79 6.14
N THR A 427 9.65 -0.15 5.78
CA THR A 427 8.65 -0.73 4.90
C THR A 427 8.59 0.05 3.60
N LEU A 428 8.87 -0.63 2.49
CA LEU A 428 8.78 -0.12 1.13
C LEU A 428 7.57 -0.74 0.45
N TYR A 429 6.77 0.09 -0.19
CA TYR A 429 5.75 -0.30 -1.14
C TYR A 429 6.14 0.21 -2.52
N ALA A 430 5.96 -0.60 -3.55
CA ALA A 430 6.16 -0.17 -4.93
C ALA A 430 5.11 -0.77 -5.86
N ALA A 431 4.82 -0.05 -6.94
CA ALA A 431 4.05 -0.54 -8.07
C ALA A 431 4.45 0.25 -9.31
N GLU A 432 4.29 -0.34 -10.49
CA GLU A 432 4.41 0.38 -11.75
C GLU A 432 3.37 1.51 -11.83
N GLN A 433 3.78 2.70 -12.24
CA GLN A 433 2.87 3.85 -12.29
C GLN A 433 1.92 3.78 -13.48
N SER A 434 2.42 3.33 -14.63
CA SER A 434 1.73 3.33 -15.91
C SER A 434 1.87 1.99 -16.65
N PRO A 435 1.47 0.87 -16.02
CA PRO A 435 1.69 -0.46 -16.59
C PRO A 435 0.92 -0.76 -17.89
N PHE A 436 -0.03 0.11 -18.27
CA PHE A 436 -0.78 0.01 -19.52
C PHE A 436 -0.09 0.74 -20.70
N GLU A 437 0.98 1.51 -20.46
CA GLU A 437 1.78 2.06 -21.55
C GLU A 437 2.65 0.99 -22.21
N PHE A 438 2.87 -0.13 -21.53
CA PHE A 438 3.69 -1.27 -21.98
C PHE A 438 5.06 -0.81 -22.48
N ASP A 439 5.69 0.11 -21.73
CA ASP A 439 7.08 0.46 -21.94
C ASP A 439 7.99 -0.66 -21.41
N THR A 440 9.14 -0.80 -22.03
CA THR A 440 10.19 -1.76 -21.66
C THR A 440 10.96 -1.37 -20.40
N MET A 441 10.77 -0.15 -19.89
CA MET A 441 11.39 0.35 -18.66
C MET A 441 10.41 0.26 -17.50
N LEU A 442 10.86 -0.29 -16.37
CA LEU A 442 10.12 -0.27 -15.11
C LEU A 442 9.96 1.18 -14.63
N ASP A 443 8.72 1.59 -14.39
CA ASP A 443 8.34 2.93 -13.91
C ASP A 443 7.78 2.85 -12.48
N LEU A 444 8.54 2.20 -11.60
CA LEU A 444 8.12 1.99 -10.22
C LEU A 444 8.03 3.31 -9.46
N VAL A 445 6.88 3.55 -8.85
CA VAL A 445 6.69 4.58 -7.82
C VAL A 445 6.71 3.93 -6.45
N PHE A 446 7.21 4.68 -5.45
CA PHE A 446 7.50 4.13 -4.14
C PHE A 446 6.82 4.89 -3.01
N GLY A 447 6.27 4.13 -2.07
CA GLY A 447 5.83 4.60 -0.76
C GLY A 447 6.78 4.05 0.31
N LEU A 448 7.27 4.93 1.17
CA LEU A 448 8.25 4.62 2.20
C LEU A 448 7.64 4.88 3.58
N HIS A 449 7.72 3.89 4.47
CA HIS A 449 7.54 4.06 5.91
C HIS A 449 8.86 3.69 6.60
N VAL A 450 9.42 4.62 7.38
CA VAL A 450 10.65 4.41 8.14
C VAL A 450 10.46 4.70 9.62
N ASP A 451 11.00 3.81 10.45
CA ASP A 451 11.14 4.04 11.89
C ASP A 451 12.55 4.54 12.17
N PHE A 452 12.67 5.76 12.69
CA PHE A 452 13.96 6.33 13.06
C PHE A 452 14.08 6.50 14.57
N ASP A 453 15.11 5.88 15.14
CA ASP A 453 15.56 6.22 16.49
C ASP A 453 16.42 7.50 16.44
N LEU A 454 15.75 8.65 16.28
CA LEU A 454 16.42 9.95 16.27
C LEU A 454 16.69 10.41 17.71
N LYS A 455 17.87 11.00 17.93
CA LYS A 455 18.21 11.61 19.21
C LYS A 455 17.26 12.77 19.54
N GLY A 456 16.37 12.58 20.52
CA GLY A 456 15.36 13.57 20.92
C GLY A 456 13.96 13.30 20.36
N GLY A 457 13.80 12.27 19.54
CA GLY A 457 12.53 11.75 19.04
C GLY A 457 12.65 10.24 18.81
N PRO A 458 12.74 9.42 19.88
CA PRO A 458 12.98 7.97 19.77
C PRO A 458 11.79 7.20 19.17
N ASP A 459 10.62 7.83 19.09
CA ASP A 459 9.42 7.31 18.46
C ASP A 459 9.15 7.95 17.09
N PHE A 460 10.15 8.57 16.46
CA PHE A 460 9.95 9.25 15.18
C PHE A 460 9.71 8.24 14.05
N GLN A 461 8.51 8.27 13.48
CA GLN A 461 8.15 7.48 12.31
C GLN A 461 7.84 8.42 11.15
N LEU A 462 8.27 8.07 9.94
CA LEU A 462 8.12 8.88 8.74
C LEU A 462 7.44 8.09 7.62
N GLN A 463 6.40 8.66 7.03
CA GLN A 463 5.81 8.21 5.77
C GLN A 463 5.99 9.28 4.68
N LEU A 464 6.48 8.84 3.53
CA LEU A 464 6.78 9.66 2.36
C LEU A 464 6.53 8.86 1.09
N ALA A 465 5.88 9.47 0.10
CA ALA A 465 5.71 8.88 -1.23
C ALA A 465 6.35 9.83 -2.25
N ALA A 466 7.24 9.29 -3.10
CA ALA A 466 8.01 10.05 -4.06
C ALA A 466 8.61 9.12 -5.13
N ASP A 467 9.12 9.73 -6.20
CA ASP A 467 9.99 9.02 -7.14
C ASP A 467 11.23 8.45 -6.42
N PRO A 468 11.81 7.34 -6.92
CA PRO A 468 12.92 6.65 -6.26
C PRO A 468 14.12 7.55 -5.95
N ASP A 469 14.37 8.56 -6.78
CA ASP A 469 15.52 9.46 -6.71
C ASP A 469 15.24 10.74 -5.89
N ASN A 470 14.08 10.83 -5.24
CA ASN A 470 13.58 12.08 -4.64
C ASN A 470 13.25 11.97 -3.14
N PHE A 471 13.56 10.86 -2.47
CA PHE A 471 13.27 10.69 -1.04
C PHE A 471 14.00 11.69 -0.13
N THR A 472 15.18 12.16 -0.53
CA THR A 472 15.95 13.21 0.16
C THR A 472 15.46 14.62 -0.16
N ASN A 473 14.66 14.81 -1.21
CA ASN A 473 14.21 16.12 -1.66
C ASN A 473 12.96 16.63 -0.92
N LEU A 474 13.13 17.00 0.35
CA LEU A 474 12.06 17.55 1.19
C LEU A 474 11.70 19.02 0.87
N ASN A 475 12.15 19.58 -0.25
CA ASN A 475 11.81 20.95 -0.67
C ASN A 475 10.42 21.04 -1.30
N SER A 476 9.92 19.92 -1.85
CA SER A 476 8.58 19.79 -2.39
C SER A 476 8.07 18.39 -2.06
N ALA A 477 7.55 18.20 -0.86
CA ALA A 477 7.17 16.89 -0.35
C ALA A 477 5.90 16.95 0.48
N GLU A 478 5.08 15.89 0.35
CA GLU A 478 4.00 15.58 1.26
C GLU A 478 4.51 14.52 2.24
N ILE A 479 4.58 14.89 3.51
CA ILE A 479 5.20 14.10 4.56
C ILE A 479 4.16 13.83 5.64
N ALA A 480 4.06 12.61 6.10
CA ALA A 480 3.31 12.26 7.30
C ALA A 480 4.27 11.66 8.33
N TYR A 481 4.13 11.99 9.60
CA TYR A 481 5.03 11.45 10.63
C TYR A 481 4.37 11.38 12.00
N LEU A 482 4.97 10.57 12.87
CA LEU A 482 4.63 10.49 14.29
C LEU A 482 5.82 10.93 15.13
N LEU A 483 5.55 11.71 16.18
CA LEU A 483 6.53 12.16 17.16
C LEU A 483 5.84 12.42 18.49
N GLY A 484 6.38 11.90 19.59
CA GLY A 484 5.78 12.03 20.92
C GLY A 484 4.35 11.46 20.99
N GLY A 485 4.07 10.38 20.26
CA GLY A 485 2.74 9.77 20.14
C GLY A 485 1.70 10.62 19.40
N LYS A 486 2.11 11.69 18.73
CA LYS A 486 1.22 12.56 17.95
C LYS A 486 1.57 12.46 16.47
N VAL A 487 0.54 12.37 15.62
CA VAL A 487 0.69 12.41 14.16
C VAL A 487 0.67 13.84 13.64
N MET A 488 1.35 14.07 12.53
CA MET A 488 1.30 15.33 11.77
C MET A 488 1.50 15.06 10.29
N GLN A 489 0.89 15.91 9.46
CA GLN A 489 1.07 15.89 8.01
C GLN A 489 1.55 17.26 7.58
N LEU A 490 2.55 17.29 6.71
CA LEU A 490 3.21 18.47 6.21
C LEU A 490 3.21 18.45 4.69
N ASP A 491 2.67 19.50 4.07
CA ASP A 491 2.99 19.85 2.69
C ASP A 491 4.01 20.98 2.70
N VAL A 492 5.22 20.68 2.24
CA VAL A 492 6.33 21.62 2.18
C VAL A 492 6.55 22.01 0.72
N ARG A 493 6.58 23.31 0.43
CA ARG A 493 6.97 23.85 -0.88
C ARG A 493 7.95 24.99 -0.70
N ARG A 494 9.18 24.82 -1.17
CA ARG A 494 10.26 25.80 -1.07
C ARG A 494 10.71 26.26 -2.45
N SER A 495 10.86 27.57 -2.63
CA SER A 495 11.36 28.18 -3.85
C SER A 495 12.22 29.39 -3.51
N GLY A 496 13.54 29.22 -3.59
CA GLY A 496 14.49 30.24 -3.13
C GLY A 496 14.31 30.55 -1.65
N ASP A 497 14.14 31.84 -1.31
CA ASP A 497 13.88 32.30 0.07
C ASP A 497 12.39 32.23 0.48
N ASN A 498 11.52 31.71 -0.39
CA ASN A 498 10.11 31.57 -0.10
C ASN A 498 9.81 30.14 0.35
N ASN A 499 9.25 30.00 1.55
CA ASN A 499 8.77 28.73 2.07
C ASN A 499 7.26 28.79 2.24
N SER A 500 6.56 27.73 1.83
CA SER A 500 5.15 27.50 2.11
C SER A 500 5.06 26.16 2.83
N ILE A 501 4.46 26.13 4.01
CA ILE A 501 4.27 24.93 4.81
C ILE A 501 2.79 24.90 5.20
N VAL A 502 2.12 23.80 4.87
CA VAL A 502 0.80 23.51 5.40
C VAL A 502 0.95 22.34 6.35
N ALA A 503 0.74 22.58 7.65
CA ALA A 503 0.77 21.57 8.69
C ALA A 503 -0.65 21.22 9.09
N GLN A 504 -1.06 19.98 8.90
CA GLN A 504 -2.34 19.47 9.37
C GLN A 504 -2.11 18.78 10.72
N GLY A 505 -3.09 18.87 11.60
CA GLY A 505 -3.13 18.26 12.92
C GLY A 505 -4.42 17.47 13.12
N LYS A 506 -4.46 16.66 14.19
CA LYS A 506 -5.64 15.88 14.59
C LYS A 506 -6.89 16.76 14.75
N ASP A 507 -8.07 16.15 14.61
CA ASP A 507 -9.39 16.79 14.79
C ASP A 507 -9.64 17.99 13.83
N GLY A 508 -8.92 18.05 12.69
CA GLY A 508 -9.15 19.01 11.61
C GLY A 508 -8.61 20.42 11.86
N TYR A 509 -7.67 20.59 12.79
CA TYR A 509 -6.85 21.79 12.85
C TYR A 509 -5.78 21.77 11.79
N TRP A 510 -5.45 22.93 11.23
CA TRP A 510 -4.32 23.06 10.32
C TRP A 510 -3.74 24.48 10.32
N LEU A 511 -2.49 24.59 9.92
CA LEU A 511 -1.67 25.79 9.95
C LEU A 511 -1.08 26.04 8.55
N ASP A 512 -1.35 27.19 7.96
CA ASP A 512 -0.71 27.70 6.74
C ASP A 512 0.38 28.70 7.13
N VAL A 513 1.63 28.39 6.80
CA VAL A 513 2.79 29.25 7.05
C VAL A 513 3.50 29.57 5.75
N LYS A 514 3.51 30.84 5.38
CA LYS A 514 4.25 31.39 4.25
C LYS A 514 5.34 32.32 4.75
N GLN A 515 6.57 31.97 4.45
CA GLN A 515 7.75 32.77 4.77
C GLN A 515 8.27 33.48 3.52
N LYS A 516 8.50 34.78 3.62
CA LYS A 516 9.23 35.57 2.64
C LYS A 516 10.31 36.39 3.36
N GLY A 517 11.56 35.93 3.26
CA GLY A 517 12.66 36.49 4.06
C GLY A 517 12.41 36.30 5.55
N ARG A 518 12.33 37.40 6.32
CA ARG A 518 12.05 37.37 7.78
C ARG A 518 10.57 37.48 8.15
N ASN A 519 9.70 37.71 7.17
CA ASN A 519 8.27 37.88 7.41
C ASN A 519 7.55 36.57 7.21
N PHE A 520 6.69 36.23 8.17
CA PHE A 520 5.80 35.08 8.15
C PHE A 520 4.37 35.59 8.01
N THR A 521 3.57 34.89 7.22
CA THR A 521 2.17 35.19 6.92
C THR A 521 1.40 33.89 6.79
N GLY A 522 0.07 33.93 6.92
CA GLY A 522 -0.80 32.76 6.74
C GLY A 522 -1.89 32.72 7.80
N GLY A 523 -2.33 31.53 8.20
CA GLY A 523 -3.44 31.38 9.13
C GLY A 523 -3.42 30.08 9.91
N TYR A 524 -4.07 30.09 11.06
CA TYR A 524 -4.39 28.91 11.87
C TYR A 524 -5.89 28.66 11.77
N TYR A 525 -6.25 27.42 11.45
CA TYR A 525 -7.61 27.06 11.04
C TYR A 525 -8.13 25.86 11.82
N TYR A 526 -9.46 25.81 11.94
CA TYR A 526 -10.22 24.66 12.38
C TYR A 526 -11.28 24.34 11.31
N GLY A 527 -11.08 23.26 10.57
CA GLY A 527 -11.76 23.05 9.28
C GLY A 527 -11.53 24.23 8.35
N ASP A 528 -12.58 24.81 7.78
CA ASP A 528 -12.46 25.98 6.90
C ASP A 528 -12.49 27.32 7.67
N GLN A 529 -12.62 27.30 9.00
CA GLN A 529 -12.71 28.50 9.82
C GLN A 529 -11.33 29.00 10.25
N LEU A 530 -11.00 30.25 9.89
CA LEU A 530 -9.82 30.95 10.41
C LEU A 530 -10.03 31.30 11.89
N ILE A 531 -9.12 30.80 12.75
CA ILE A 531 -9.15 31.01 14.20
C ILE A 531 -7.92 31.80 14.72
N GLY A 532 -6.92 32.06 13.88
CA GLY A 532 -5.80 32.93 14.20
C GLY A 532 -4.96 33.32 12.98
N ASP A 533 -4.26 34.46 13.05
CA ASP A 533 -3.40 34.93 11.96
C ASP A 533 -1.95 34.51 12.20
N VAL A 534 -1.31 33.85 11.23
CA VAL A 534 0.15 33.67 11.26
C VAL A 534 0.79 34.99 10.86
N LYS A 535 1.60 35.56 11.76
CA LYS A 535 2.37 36.78 11.48
C LYS A 535 3.61 36.94 12.33
N THR A 536 4.50 37.81 11.88
CA THR A 536 5.69 38.22 12.62
C THR A 536 5.38 39.39 13.55
N VAL A 537 5.49 39.18 14.86
CA VAL A 537 5.36 40.21 15.89
C VAL A 537 6.72 40.44 16.53
N ARG A 538 7.25 41.67 16.42
CA ARG A 538 8.58 42.05 16.96
C ARG A 538 9.73 41.13 16.50
N GLY A 539 9.65 40.61 15.27
CA GLY A 539 10.65 39.71 14.71
C GLY A 539 10.48 38.24 15.10
N ILE A 540 9.47 37.89 15.91
CA ILE A 540 9.14 36.52 16.28
C ILE A 540 7.88 36.12 15.49
N PRO A 541 7.92 35.05 14.71
CA PRO A 541 6.74 34.54 14.04
C PRO A 541 5.90 33.66 14.98
N GLY A 542 4.59 33.82 14.85
CA GLY A 542 3.62 33.17 15.72
C GLY A 542 2.19 33.30 15.17
N VAL A 543 1.24 32.76 15.92
CA VAL A 543 -0.19 32.92 15.68
C VAL A 543 -0.72 34.01 16.61
N LEU A 544 -1.34 35.06 16.04
CA LEU A 544 -2.13 36.01 16.82
C LEU A 544 -3.59 35.59 16.78
N PHE A 545 -4.17 35.40 17.94
CA PHE A 545 -5.59 35.08 18.08
C PHE A 545 -6.47 36.35 18.11
N PRO A 546 -7.77 36.23 17.82
CA PRO A 546 -8.71 37.35 17.86
C PRO A 546 -8.81 38.04 19.23
N ASP A 547 -8.49 37.35 20.31
CA ASP A 547 -8.45 37.90 21.68
C ASP A 547 -7.19 38.72 21.98
N GLY A 548 -6.24 38.79 21.03
CA GLY A 548 -4.98 39.51 21.15
C GLY A 548 -3.84 38.69 21.78
N SER A 549 -4.09 37.44 22.17
CA SER A 549 -3.02 36.53 22.58
C SER A 549 -2.13 36.15 21.40
N PHE A 550 -0.85 35.89 21.68
CA PHE A 550 0.16 35.56 20.68
C PHE A 550 0.93 34.32 21.11
N GLU A 551 0.88 33.28 20.29
CA GLU A 551 1.65 32.04 20.49
C GLU A 551 2.78 31.95 19.49
N SER A 552 4.01 31.84 19.97
CA SER A 552 5.20 31.70 19.11
C SER A 552 5.16 30.34 18.38
N LEU A 553 5.57 30.30 17.11
CA LEU A 553 5.80 29.06 16.37
C LEU A 553 7.21 28.48 16.60
N PHE A 554 8.03 29.15 17.41
CA PHE A 554 9.38 28.72 17.81
C PHE A 554 9.52 28.75 19.33
#